data_AF-A0A345E314-F1
#
_entry.id   AF-A0A345E314-F1
#
_cell.length_a   1.000
_cell.length_b   1.000
_cell.length_c   1.000
_cell.angle_alpha   90.00
_cell.angle_beta   90.00
_cell.angle_gamma   90.00
#
_symmetry.space_group_name_H-M   'P 1'
#
loop_
_entity.id
_entity.type
_entity.pdbx_description
1 polymer ?
#
loop_
_entity_poly.entity_id
_entity_poly.type
_entity_poly.pdbx_seq_one_letter_code
_entity_poly.pdbx_strand_id
1 'polypeptide(L)'
;MSFDVSEAFAADRTGDITPSQLESGNASRTTTRTSPISHGVGISYVLDDADDSGTNRLYRECVDTWRDRDLEPGDEIEIVENYAPDFLPGDDYVLLFSSSGWKAGMDKGHGWSKWYKYHLKLQRKSVDPVTGDVEYTTPPTSLSLTIEPQVDGLTYEDGNDVHLPFGEGSRVSVQTTYCERGTRVVSRSLRALTTAFGSDVVDAGELKRDACRIWKAEAHVRFDIDHKHAVVRTLNKTEQLVDVAGGAEIETWKQRQAEGWLEARVESDRFDRLGFDPATTTRIEDGEEVETRYSEALKAYQASNWYEKSRSEYAHHPKLEAYIGGQRGEASPHLDEWDDVMRRLRELVCSHLEWAGVPDDALIGDDYFKPDLQPGFQWEHPEGRREDLRAYYDRFESVIYGECLKAQTDAVYDILSVISEHNGATYDLLESTTGFSRSNLQYHVSRLKRIGLLTTLGNPCVITFDAGYLYELADDIVDEIGAVHFDESTVSARRMGRENRAREREEAREQRGDDSDDLEEDDELQESGDDERQPFVYLDDWGGTPQMLIDQLIDDESPRDERDIRVRELPGDPT
;
A
#
# COMPACT_ATOMS: atom_id res chain seq x y z
N MET A 1 -15.10 52.42 23.05
CA MET A 1 -14.00 51.67 23.71
C MET A 1 -13.47 50.73 22.64
N SER A 2 -12.37 51.11 21.98
CA SER A 2 -11.68 50.25 21.02
C SER A 2 -10.83 49.27 21.82
N PHE A 3 -11.05 47.98 21.60
CA PHE A 3 -10.11 46.97 22.06
C PHE A 3 -9.05 46.85 20.96
N ASP A 4 -7.86 47.33 21.29
CA ASP A 4 -6.65 47.18 20.48
C ASP A 4 -6.14 45.75 20.69
N VAL A 5 -6.44 44.86 19.73
CA VAL A 5 -6.03 43.44 19.76
C VAL A 5 -4.70 43.25 18.99
N SER A 6 -4.18 44.31 18.38
CA SER A 6 -3.03 44.28 17.46
C SER A 6 -1.66 44.09 18.15
N GLU A 7 -1.52 44.42 19.43
CA GLU A 7 -0.22 44.41 20.11
C GLU A 7 0.04 43.18 21.00
N ALA A 8 -0.93 42.28 21.19
CA ALA A 8 -0.77 41.14 22.11
C ALA A 8 -0.17 39.86 21.48
N PHE A 9 0.00 39.81 20.15
CA PHE A 9 0.50 38.62 19.43
C PHE A 9 1.94 38.75 18.90
N ALA A 10 2.59 39.90 19.12
CA ALA A 10 3.94 40.18 18.61
C ALA A 10 5.06 39.91 19.63
N ALA A 11 4.94 38.84 20.41
CA ALA A 11 6.00 38.39 21.31
C ALA A 11 6.29 36.91 21.04
N ASP A 12 7.36 36.68 20.27
CA ASP A 12 8.34 35.59 20.41
C ASP A 12 7.88 34.35 21.18
N ARG A 13 6.80 33.74 20.69
CA ARG A 13 6.28 32.44 21.12
C ARG A 13 6.15 31.58 19.88
N THR A 14 7.26 31.38 19.16
CA THR A 14 7.52 30.02 18.72
C THR A 14 7.68 29.23 20.01
N GLY A 15 6.56 28.74 20.55
CA GLY A 15 6.60 27.72 21.57
C GLY A 15 7.59 26.69 21.05
N ASP A 16 8.59 26.39 21.86
CA ASP A 16 9.52 25.31 21.61
C ASP A 16 8.68 24.03 21.60
N ILE A 17 8.06 23.74 20.45
CA ILE A 17 7.39 22.49 20.17
C ILE A 17 8.55 21.57 19.87
N THR A 18 9.20 21.15 20.95
CA THR A 18 10.08 20.00 20.92
C THR A 18 9.26 18.89 20.27
N PRO A 19 9.82 18.14 19.30
CA PRO A 19 9.15 16.96 18.78
C PRO A 19 8.86 16.05 19.97
N SER A 20 7.66 16.12 20.53
CA SER A 20 7.23 15.13 21.50
C SER A 20 7.09 13.88 20.64
N GLN A 21 8.06 12.98 20.73
CA GLN A 21 7.84 11.63 20.25
C GLN A 21 6.54 11.20 20.91
N LEU A 22 5.60 10.75 20.09
CA LEU A 22 4.45 10.01 20.56
C LEU A 22 5.02 8.78 21.26
N GLU A 23 5.44 8.92 22.53
CA GLU A 23 5.84 7.80 23.37
C GLU A 23 4.72 6.79 23.20
N SER A 24 5.00 5.63 22.63
CA SER A 24 4.01 4.55 22.53
C SER A 24 3.41 4.41 23.90
N GLY A 25 2.13 4.77 24.05
CA GLY A 25 1.46 4.71 25.33
C GLY A 25 1.56 3.27 25.81
N ASN A 26 2.39 3.01 26.83
CA ASN A 26 2.63 1.67 27.36
C ASN A 26 1.40 1.07 28.08
N ALA A 27 0.25 1.74 28.00
CA ALA A 27 -1.01 1.25 28.53
C ALA A 27 -1.66 0.32 27.49
N SER A 28 -1.29 -0.95 27.57
CA SER A 28 -2.06 -2.02 26.97
C SER A 28 -2.90 -2.72 28.03
N ARG A 29 -4.05 -3.25 27.61
CA ARG A 29 -4.82 -4.19 28.41
C ARG A 29 -4.87 -5.51 27.69
N THR A 30 -4.38 -6.55 28.38
CA THR A 30 -4.62 -7.93 27.99
C THR A 30 -6.12 -8.17 27.84
N THR A 31 -6.56 -8.43 26.62
CA THR A 31 -7.97 -8.67 26.26
C THR A 31 -8.09 -10.05 25.64
N THR A 32 -9.28 -10.66 25.73
CA THR A 32 -9.55 -11.96 25.11
C THR A 32 -10.87 -11.91 24.37
N ARG A 33 -10.86 -12.37 23.12
CA ARG A 33 -12.03 -12.42 22.23
C ARG A 33 -12.03 -13.70 21.39
N THR A 34 -13.16 -14.00 20.78
CA THR A 34 -13.30 -15.06 19.78
C THR A 34 -12.30 -14.85 18.64
N SER A 35 -11.44 -15.84 18.38
CA SER A 35 -10.40 -15.72 17.35
C SER A 35 -11.00 -15.56 15.96
N PRO A 36 -10.57 -14.55 15.18
CA PRO A 36 -10.82 -14.49 13.74
C PRO A 36 -10.16 -15.71 13.05
N ILE A 37 -10.78 -16.16 11.96
CA ILE A 37 -10.27 -17.28 11.15
C ILE A 37 -9.59 -16.78 9.89
N SER A 38 -8.71 -17.59 9.33
CA SER A 38 -8.13 -17.35 8.00
C SER A 38 -9.19 -17.44 6.90
N HIS A 39 -9.09 -16.57 5.91
CA HIS A 39 -9.90 -16.60 4.69
C HIS A 39 -9.01 -16.84 3.47
N GLY A 40 -8.84 -15.84 2.60
CA GLY A 40 -7.97 -15.94 1.44
C GLY A 40 -6.50 -15.88 1.85
N VAL A 41 -5.74 -16.90 1.47
CA VAL A 41 -4.31 -16.97 1.72
C VAL A 41 -3.57 -17.29 0.42
N GLY A 42 -2.37 -16.76 0.29
CA GLY A 42 -1.55 -16.92 -0.89
C GLY A 42 -0.07 -16.90 -0.56
N ILE A 43 0.62 -17.92 -1.07
CA ILE A 43 2.06 -18.10 -0.93
C ILE A 43 2.66 -18.20 -2.33
N SER A 44 3.85 -17.67 -2.50
CA SER A 44 4.66 -17.92 -3.69
C SER A 44 5.96 -18.58 -3.28
N TYR A 45 6.45 -19.49 -4.11
CA TYR A 45 7.74 -20.15 -3.92
C TYR A 45 8.38 -20.45 -5.27
N VAL A 46 9.64 -20.84 -5.25
CA VAL A 46 10.39 -21.24 -6.45
C VAL A 46 10.86 -22.68 -6.27
N LEU A 47 10.65 -23.50 -7.29
CA LEU A 47 11.23 -24.84 -7.38
C LEU A 47 12.54 -24.72 -8.15
N ASP A 48 13.61 -25.30 -7.60
CA ASP A 48 14.92 -25.39 -8.24
C ASP A 48 14.95 -26.53 -9.25
N ASP A 49 14.18 -26.39 -10.33
CA ASP A 49 13.92 -27.44 -11.33
C ASP A 49 14.57 -27.12 -12.68
N ALA A 50 15.56 -26.22 -12.71
CA ALA A 50 16.35 -25.91 -13.88
C ALA A 50 17.31 -27.08 -14.21
N ASP A 51 17.29 -27.54 -15.46
CA ASP A 51 18.27 -28.51 -15.95
C ASP A 51 19.57 -27.83 -16.44
N ASP A 52 20.58 -28.62 -16.82
CA ASP A 52 21.86 -28.12 -17.36
C ASP A 52 21.71 -27.21 -18.60
N SER A 53 20.52 -27.19 -19.22
CA SER A 53 20.18 -26.32 -20.35
C SER A 53 19.49 -25.01 -19.94
N GLY A 54 19.36 -24.74 -18.63
CA GLY A 54 18.70 -23.56 -18.09
C GLY A 54 17.18 -23.57 -18.26
N THR A 55 16.58 -24.76 -18.50
CA THR A 55 15.13 -24.85 -18.67
C THR A 55 14.48 -25.46 -17.44
N ASN A 56 13.41 -24.82 -16.97
CA ASN A 56 12.68 -25.22 -15.79
C ASN A 56 11.72 -26.38 -16.12
N ARG A 57 11.89 -27.54 -15.47
CA ARG A 57 11.19 -28.78 -15.84
C ARG A 57 9.67 -28.71 -15.68
N LEU A 58 9.16 -28.18 -14.57
CA LEU A 58 7.73 -28.00 -14.34
C LEU A 58 7.12 -27.03 -15.36
N TYR A 59 7.80 -25.90 -15.62
CA TYR A 59 7.32 -24.95 -16.62
C TYR A 59 7.33 -25.57 -18.03
N ARG A 60 8.37 -26.34 -18.39
CA ARG A 60 8.44 -27.07 -19.67
C ARG A 60 7.29 -28.06 -19.80
N GLU A 61 6.98 -28.82 -18.76
CA GLU A 61 5.84 -29.75 -18.77
C GLU A 61 4.50 -29.03 -19.00
N CYS A 62 4.33 -27.84 -18.44
CA CYS A 62 3.16 -27.01 -18.70
C CYS A 62 3.09 -26.59 -20.18
N VAL A 63 4.23 -26.17 -20.77
CA VAL A 63 4.33 -25.81 -22.19
C VAL A 63 4.00 -27.00 -23.09
N ASP A 64 4.57 -28.17 -22.79
CA ASP A 64 4.38 -29.37 -23.58
C ASP A 64 2.93 -29.85 -23.48
N THR A 65 2.35 -29.86 -22.28
CA THR A 65 0.92 -30.15 -22.07
C THR A 65 0.01 -29.23 -22.87
N TRP A 66 0.31 -27.92 -22.87
CA TRP A 66 -0.49 -26.92 -23.59
C TRP A 66 -0.40 -27.12 -25.11
N ARG A 67 0.80 -27.41 -25.63
CA ARG A 67 1.04 -27.67 -27.07
C ARG A 67 0.47 -28.99 -27.55
N ASP A 68 0.62 -30.06 -26.77
CA ASP A 68 0.12 -31.41 -27.11
C ASP A 68 -1.40 -31.44 -27.22
N ARG A 69 -2.08 -30.50 -26.55
CA ARG A 69 -3.52 -30.33 -26.56
C ARG A 69 -4.02 -29.29 -27.59
N ASP A 70 -3.12 -28.68 -28.36
CA ASP A 70 -3.41 -27.66 -29.38
C ASP A 70 -4.30 -26.51 -28.85
N LEU A 71 -3.97 -26.03 -27.66
CA LEU A 71 -4.74 -24.99 -26.97
C LEU A 71 -4.30 -23.59 -27.41
N GLU A 72 -5.26 -22.66 -27.42
CA GLU A 72 -4.99 -21.23 -27.57
C GLU A 72 -4.89 -20.55 -26.19
N PRO A 73 -4.29 -19.35 -26.09
CA PRO A 73 -4.24 -18.61 -24.83
C PRO A 73 -5.65 -18.27 -24.34
N GLY A 74 -5.95 -18.65 -23.09
CA GLY A 74 -7.27 -18.48 -22.48
C GLY A 74 -8.18 -19.70 -22.59
N ASP A 75 -7.86 -20.71 -23.40
CA ASP A 75 -8.60 -21.97 -23.39
C ASP A 75 -8.45 -22.66 -22.03
N GLU A 76 -9.56 -23.18 -21.50
CA GLU A 76 -9.58 -23.95 -20.24
C GLU A 76 -9.93 -25.41 -20.54
N ILE A 77 -9.10 -26.35 -20.07
CA ILE A 77 -9.34 -27.78 -20.20
C ILE A 77 -9.30 -28.52 -18.87
N GLU A 78 -10.06 -29.60 -18.74
CA GLU A 78 -9.88 -30.54 -17.64
C GLU A 78 -8.56 -31.30 -17.82
N ILE A 79 -7.57 -31.01 -16.97
CA ILE A 79 -6.31 -31.78 -16.94
C ILE A 79 -6.40 -32.96 -15.97
N VAL A 80 -7.27 -32.86 -14.95
CA VAL A 80 -7.62 -33.94 -14.03
C VAL A 80 -9.14 -33.97 -13.84
N GLU A 81 -9.79 -35.06 -14.24
CA GLU A 81 -11.25 -35.22 -14.24
C GLU A 81 -11.85 -35.66 -12.89
N ASN A 82 -11.05 -36.25 -12.00
CA ASN A 82 -11.49 -36.76 -10.69
C ASN A 82 -10.44 -36.42 -9.62
N TYR A 83 -10.27 -35.13 -9.35
CA TYR A 83 -9.36 -34.67 -8.32
C TYR A 83 -10.00 -34.84 -6.94
N ALA A 84 -9.28 -35.51 -6.03
CA ALA A 84 -9.74 -35.73 -4.66
C ALA A 84 -8.92 -34.88 -3.67
N PRO A 85 -9.29 -33.61 -3.44
CA PRO A 85 -8.65 -32.77 -2.43
C PRO A 85 -8.92 -33.32 -1.01
N ASP A 86 -7.93 -33.32 -0.13
CA ASP A 86 -8.10 -33.75 1.27
C ASP A 86 -8.81 -32.72 2.16
N PHE A 87 -9.11 -31.54 1.61
CA PHE A 87 -9.70 -30.41 2.32
C PHE A 87 -11.13 -30.08 1.89
N LEU A 88 -11.72 -30.85 0.97
CA LEU A 88 -13.13 -30.75 0.60
C LEU A 88 -13.78 -32.14 0.62
N PRO A 89 -15.07 -32.24 1.00
CA PRO A 89 -15.82 -33.48 0.92
C PRO A 89 -16.34 -33.72 -0.51
N GLY A 90 -16.36 -34.99 -0.94
CA GLY A 90 -16.90 -35.39 -2.25
C GLY A 90 -15.84 -35.61 -3.32
N ASP A 91 -16.28 -36.12 -4.47
CA ASP A 91 -15.42 -36.60 -5.56
C ASP A 91 -15.70 -35.89 -6.90
N ASP A 92 -16.48 -34.80 -6.88
CA ASP A 92 -16.94 -34.06 -8.07
C ASP A 92 -16.03 -32.86 -8.41
N TYR A 93 -14.73 -32.96 -8.11
CA TYR A 93 -13.77 -31.90 -8.34
C TYR A 93 -12.83 -32.19 -9.50
N VAL A 94 -12.50 -31.15 -10.24
CA VAL A 94 -11.58 -31.19 -11.38
C VAL A 94 -10.48 -30.14 -11.22
N LEU A 95 -9.35 -30.36 -11.89
CA LEU A 95 -8.36 -29.32 -12.13
C LEU A 95 -8.49 -28.84 -13.56
N LEU A 96 -8.81 -27.55 -13.72
CA LEU A 96 -8.77 -26.88 -15.01
C LEU A 96 -7.38 -26.30 -15.25
N PHE A 97 -6.84 -26.53 -16.44
CA PHE A 97 -5.58 -26.00 -16.91
C PHE A 97 -5.81 -24.96 -18.01
N SER A 98 -5.13 -23.83 -17.91
CA SER A 98 -5.16 -22.77 -18.92
C SER A 98 -3.88 -21.96 -18.95
N SER A 99 -3.72 -21.12 -19.97
CA SER A 99 -2.57 -20.22 -20.09
C SER A 99 -3.01 -18.78 -20.30
N SER A 100 -2.15 -17.84 -19.95
CA SER A 100 -2.30 -16.43 -20.32
C SER A 100 -0.94 -15.80 -20.59
N GLY A 101 -0.91 -14.71 -21.37
CA GLY A 101 0.33 -14.01 -21.67
C GLY A 101 1.03 -13.52 -20.40
N TRP A 102 2.34 -13.69 -20.33
CA TRP A 102 3.15 -13.20 -19.22
C TRP A 102 3.81 -11.87 -19.58
N LYS A 103 4.17 -11.08 -18.57
CA LYS A 103 4.70 -9.72 -18.75
C LYS A 103 6.11 -9.68 -19.35
N ALA A 104 6.80 -10.81 -19.40
CA ALA A 104 8.17 -10.90 -19.88
C ALA A 104 8.32 -11.96 -20.97
N GLY A 105 9.45 -11.87 -21.65
CA GLY A 105 9.77 -12.67 -22.81
C GLY A 105 11.27 -12.73 -23.06
N MET A 106 11.64 -13.10 -24.27
CA MET A 106 13.05 -13.11 -24.70
C MET A 106 13.15 -12.84 -26.19
N ASP A 107 14.18 -12.10 -26.60
CA ASP A 107 14.56 -11.99 -28.01
C ASP A 107 15.31 -13.25 -28.45
N LYS A 108 14.79 -13.90 -29.50
CA LYS A 108 15.36 -15.13 -30.07
C LYS A 108 16.11 -14.87 -31.38
N GLY A 109 16.55 -13.62 -31.61
CA GLY A 109 17.28 -13.20 -32.82
C GLY A 109 16.38 -12.90 -34.03
N HIS A 110 15.06 -12.99 -33.86
CA HIS A 110 14.04 -12.65 -34.86
C HIS A 110 13.01 -11.66 -34.29
N GLY A 111 13.32 -11.01 -33.17
CA GLY A 111 12.44 -10.14 -32.43
C GLY A 111 12.04 -10.73 -31.09
N TRP A 112 11.57 -9.84 -30.21
CA TRP A 112 11.11 -10.19 -28.88
C TRP A 112 9.85 -11.05 -28.94
N SER A 113 9.82 -12.11 -28.14
CA SER A 113 8.69 -13.03 -28.04
C SER A 113 8.21 -13.17 -26.60
N LYS A 114 6.92 -12.93 -26.40
CA LYS A 114 6.25 -13.03 -25.10
C LYS A 114 6.19 -14.47 -24.63
N TRP A 115 6.48 -14.70 -23.35
CA TRP A 115 6.24 -16.01 -22.72
C TRP A 115 4.84 -16.07 -22.12
N TYR A 116 4.45 -17.25 -21.62
CA TYR A 116 3.14 -17.48 -21.03
C TYR A 116 3.30 -17.81 -19.55
N LYS A 117 2.23 -17.59 -18.79
CA LYS A 117 2.06 -18.18 -17.46
C LYS A 117 0.93 -19.19 -17.53
N TYR A 118 1.03 -20.23 -16.73
CA TYR A 118 0.06 -21.31 -16.72
C TYR A 118 -0.73 -21.31 -15.42
N HIS A 119 -1.97 -21.74 -15.49
CA HIS A 119 -2.90 -21.72 -14.39
C HIS A 119 -3.46 -23.12 -14.14
N LEU A 120 -3.56 -23.49 -12.87
CA LEU A 120 -4.38 -24.63 -12.43
C LEU A 120 -5.44 -24.13 -11.48
N LYS A 121 -6.72 -24.38 -11.78
CA LYS A 121 -7.86 -23.97 -10.96
C LYS A 121 -8.65 -25.19 -10.52
N LEU A 122 -8.87 -25.31 -9.22
CA LEU A 122 -9.80 -26.28 -8.67
C LEU A 122 -11.24 -25.82 -8.93
N GLN A 123 -12.02 -26.66 -9.59
CA GLN A 123 -13.43 -26.43 -9.86
C GLN A 123 -14.27 -27.61 -9.40
N ARG A 124 -15.50 -27.34 -9.01
CA ARG A 124 -16.53 -28.35 -8.84
C ARG A 124 -17.26 -28.53 -10.16
N LYS A 125 -17.32 -29.76 -10.66
CA LYS A 125 -18.02 -30.12 -11.89
C LYS A 125 -19.44 -30.55 -11.56
N SER A 126 -20.41 -29.88 -12.15
CA SER A 126 -21.80 -30.29 -12.11
C SER A 126 -22.33 -30.49 -13.53
N VAL A 127 -23.21 -31.47 -13.71
CA VAL A 127 -23.83 -31.75 -15.00
C VAL A 127 -25.32 -31.55 -14.85
N ASP A 128 -25.91 -30.67 -15.67
CA ASP A 128 -27.35 -30.48 -15.70
C ASP A 128 -28.00 -31.80 -16.15
N PRO A 129 -28.88 -32.40 -15.33
CA PRO A 129 -29.45 -33.72 -15.63
C PRO A 129 -30.45 -33.70 -16.80
N VAL A 130 -30.90 -32.52 -17.24
CA VAL A 130 -31.88 -32.31 -18.30
C VAL A 130 -31.18 -31.96 -19.61
N THR A 131 -30.25 -30.99 -19.61
CA THR A 131 -29.56 -30.54 -20.83
C THR A 131 -28.28 -31.33 -21.10
N GLY A 132 -27.67 -31.91 -20.07
CA GLY A 132 -26.35 -32.53 -20.13
C GLY A 132 -25.20 -31.52 -20.15
N ASP A 133 -25.49 -30.23 -19.95
CA ASP A 133 -24.49 -29.17 -19.93
C ASP A 133 -23.60 -29.30 -18.69
N VAL A 134 -22.30 -29.07 -18.88
CA VAL A 134 -21.32 -29.08 -17.80
C VAL A 134 -21.13 -27.66 -17.28
N GLU A 135 -21.29 -27.48 -15.97
CA GLU A 135 -21.03 -26.22 -15.28
C GLU A 135 -19.89 -26.41 -14.28
N TYR A 136 -18.92 -25.49 -14.32
CA TYR A 136 -17.81 -25.41 -13.38
C TYR A 136 -18.05 -24.29 -12.39
N THR A 137 -18.02 -24.62 -11.09
CA THR A 137 -18.22 -23.65 -10.02
C THR A 137 -17.07 -23.69 -9.02
N THR A 138 -16.60 -22.53 -8.60
CA THR A 138 -15.52 -22.44 -7.62
C THR A 138 -15.99 -23.07 -6.30
N PRO A 139 -15.29 -24.08 -5.76
CA PRO A 139 -15.72 -24.71 -4.54
C PRO A 139 -15.56 -23.77 -3.32
N PRO A 140 -16.27 -24.05 -2.22
CA PRO A 140 -16.22 -23.24 -1.00
C PRO A 140 -14.78 -23.03 -0.46
N THR A 141 -13.93 -24.05 -0.54
CA THR A 141 -12.49 -23.93 -0.33
C THR A 141 -11.78 -23.94 -1.68
N SER A 142 -11.33 -22.78 -2.16
CA SER A 142 -10.73 -22.65 -3.48
C SER A 142 -9.26 -23.06 -3.50
N LEU A 143 -8.74 -23.44 -4.66
CA LEU A 143 -7.32 -23.58 -4.92
C LEU A 143 -7.03 -23.10 -6.35
N SER A 144 -6.09 -22.17 -6.48
CA SER A 144 -5.61 -21.66 -7.76
C SER A 144 -4.10 -21.58 -7.72
N LEU A 145 -3.44 -22.04 -8.77
CA LEU A 145 -1.99 -21.97 -8.96
C LEU A 145 -1.69 -21.14 -10.20
N THR A 146 -0.59 -20.39 -10.15
CA THR A 146 0.03 -19.77 -11.31
C THR A 146 1.47 -20.22 -11.37
N ILE A 147 1.89 -20.77 -12.52
CA ILE A 147 3.24 -21.25 -12.78
C ILE A 147 3.90 -20.28 -13.76
N GLU A 148 5.02 -19.70 -13.35
CA GLU A 148 5.80 -18.72 -14.11
C GLU A 148 7.26 -19.20 -14.27
N PRO A 149 7.90 -18.89 -15.39
CA PRO A 149 9.29 -19.21 -15.63
C PRO A 149 10.21 -18.17 -14.96
N GLN A 150 11.28 -18.61 -14.32
CA GLN A 150 12.43 -17.78 -13.96
C GLN A 150 13.65 -18.36 -14.68
N VAL A 151 14.08 -17.72 -15.76
CA VAL A 151 15.27 -18.11 -16.51
C VAL A 151 16.11 -16.88 -16.79
N ASP A 152 17.43 -17.03 -16.85
CA ASP A 152 18.34 -15.93 -17.16
C ASP A 152 18.09 -15.34 -18.56
N GLY A 153 18.30 -14.02 -18.68
CA GLY A 153 18.08 -13.28 -19.91
C GLY A 153 16.62 -13.01 -20.27
N LEU A 154 15.68 -13.20 -19.34
CA LEU A 154 14.30 -12.71 -19.52
C LEU A 154 14.28 -11.17 -19.52
N THR A 155 13.55 -10.60 -20.47
CA THR A 155 13.36 -9.16 -20.59
C THR A 155 11.88 -8.79 -20.66
N TYR A 156 11.56 -7.61 -20.15
CA TYR A 156 10.30 -6.93 -20.43
C TYR A 156 10.26 -6.46 -21.90
N GLU A 157 9.08 -6.06 -22.37
CA GLU A 157 8.89 -5.60 -23.76
C GLU A 157 9.67 -4.31 -24.06
N ASP A 158 9.97 -3.51 -23.04
CA ASP A 158 10.81 -2.31 -23.10
C ASP A 158 12.32 -2.61 -23.18
N GLY A 159 12.71 -3.89 -23.09
CA GLY A 159 14.10 -4.35 -23.12
C GLY A 159 14.80 -4.38 -21.76
N ASN A 160 14.14 -3.96 -20.67
CA ASN A 160 14.70 -4.05 -19.32
C ASN A 160 14.75 -5.50 -18.84
N ASP A 161 15.81 -5.87 -18.12
CA ASP A 161 15.96 -7.21 -17.57
C ASP A 161 14.93 -7.50 -16.48
N VAL A 162 14.44 -8.73 -16.45
CA VAL A 162 13.55 -9.20 -15.39
C VAL A 162 14.38 -9.52 -14.16
N HIS A 163 14.12 -8.82 -13.07
CA HIS A 163 14.72 -9.15 -11.77
C HIS A 163 14.22 -10.50 -11.25
N LEU A 164 15.14 -11.43 -11.01
CA LEU A 164 14.89 -12.79 -10.49
C LEU A 164 15.55 -12.95 -9.10
N PRO A 165 14.92 -12.43 -8.03
CA PRO A 165 15.56 -12.31 -6.72
C PRO A 165 15.94 -13.62 -6.04
N PHE A 166 15.29 -14.71 -6.44
CA PHE A 166 15.52 -16.04 -5.88
C PHE A 166 16.18 -16.99 -6.89
N GLY A 167 16.77 -16.41 -7.94
CA GLY A 167 17.42 -17.13 -9.04
C GLY A 167 16.44 -17.78 -10.03
N GLU A 168 16.97 -18.69 -10.83
CA GLU A 168 16.22 -19.43 -11.86
C GLU A 168 15.32 -20.54 -11.28
N GLY A 169 14.40 -21.08 -12.07
CA GLY A 169 13.47 -22.14 -11.68
C GLY A 169 12.00 -21.83 -11.98
N SER A 170 11.11 -22.75 -11.62
CA SER A 170 9.66 -22.55 -11.77
C SER A 170 9.09 -21.83 -10.55
N ARG A 171 8.64 -20.58 -10.73
CA ARG A 171 7.90 -19.85 -9.69
C ARG A 171 6.46 -20.33 -9.66
N VAL A 172 5.99 -20.76 -8.49
CA VAL A 172 4.60 -21.14 -8.25
C VAL A 172 3.97 -20.15 -7.28
N SER A 173 2.91 -19.48 -7.72
CA SER A 173 2.05 -18.66 -6.86
C SER A 173 0.75 -19.41 -6.59
N VAL A 174 0.52 -19.80 -5.34
CA VAL A 174 -0.68 -20.48 -4.87
C VAL A 174 -1.60 -19.51 -4.15
N GLN A 175 -2.89 -19.58 -4.45
CA GLN A 175 -3.97 -18.95 -3.69
C GLN A 175 -4.98 -20.01 -3.26
N THR A 176 -5.35 -20.04 -1.99
CA THR A 176 -6.38 -20.92 -1.44
C THR A 176 -7.20 -20.20 -0.36
N THR A 177 -8.31 -20.78 0.08
CA THR A 177 -9.09 -20.25 1.20
C THR A 177 -9.08 -21.19 2.40
N TYR A 178 -9.41 -20.67 3.59
CA TYR A 178 -9.62 -21.42 4.82
C TYR A 178 -8.47 -22.39 5.14
N CYS A 179 -7.29 -21.82 5.38
CA CYS A 179 -6.08 -22.58 5.67
C CYS A 179 -5.27 -21.87 6.76
N GLU A 180 -5.32 -22.38 7.99
CA GLU A 180 -4.68 -21.78 9.17
C GLU A 180 -3.16 -21.95 9.23
N ARG A 181 -2.56 -22.73 8.32
CA ARG A 181 -1.11 -23.04 8.33
C ARG A 181 -0.51 -22.80 6.96
N GLY A 182 0.56 -22.00 6.89
CA GLY A 182 1.25 -21.70 5.62
C GLY A 182 1.79 -22.93 4.91
N THR A 183 2.40 -23.87 5.65
CA THR A 183 2.90 -25.14 5.08
C THR A 183 1.80 -25.99 4.43
N ARG A 184 0.55 -25.87 4.90
CA ARG A 184 -0.58 -26.58 4.28
C ARG A 184 -0.94 -25.98 2.93
N VAL A 185 -0.78 -24.67 2.73
CA VAL A 185 -0.97 -24.03 1.43
C VAL A 185 0.00 -24.60 0.39
N VAL A 186 1.29 -24.70 0.74
CA VAL A 186 2.33 -25.31 -0.12
C VAL A 186 2.02 -26.80 -0.37
N SER A 187 1.55 -27.54 0.64
CA SER A 187 1.18 -28.94 0.45
C SER A 187 -0.01 -29.13 -0.51
N ARG A 188 -1.01 -28.22 -0.48
CA ARG A 188 -2.15 -28.22 -1.41
C ARG A 188 -1.69 -27.98 -2.84
N SER A 189 -0.76 -27.02 -3.05
CA SER A 189 -0.24 -26.73 -4.39
C SER A 189 0.60 -27.88 -4.94
N LEU A 190 1.55 -28.41 -4.17
CA LEU A 190 2.40 -29.52 -4.61
C LEU A 190 1.56 -30.75 -4.97
N ARG A 191 0.55 -31.11 -4.15
CA ARG A 191 -0.35 -32.22 -4.46
C ARG A 191 -1.13 -32.01 -5.77
N ALA A 192 -1.64 -30.81 -6.01
CA ALA A 192 -2.34 -30.50 -7.26
C ALA A 192 -1.40 -30.60 -8.47
N LEU A 193 -0.18 -30.05 -8.37
CA LEU A 193 0.85 -30.16 -9.41
C LEU A 193 1.23 -31.62 -9.67
N THR A 194 1.50 -32.40 -8.62
CA THR A 194 1.86 -33.83 -8.73
C THR A 194 0.73 -34.64 -9.37
N THR A 195 -0.53 -34.28 -9.09
CA THR A 195 -1.67 -34.98 -9.70
C THR A 195 -1.84 -34.60 -11.18
N ALA A 196 -1.58 -33.34 -11.54
CA ALA A 196 -1.73 -32.86 -12.92
C ALA A 196 -0.57 -33.29 -13.83
N PHE A 197 0.68 -33.27 -13.33
CA PHE A 197 1.90 -33.41 -14.14
C PHE A 197 2.79 -34.58 -13.72
N GLY A 198 2.44 -35.30 -12.66
CA GLY A 198 3.22 -36.42 -12.14
C GLY A 198 4.31 -36.03 -11.13
N SER A 199 4.68 -36.99 -10.27
CA SER A 199 5.70 -36.79 -9.22
C SER A 199 7.07 -36.50 -9.81
N ASP A 200 7.43 -37.16 -10.91
CA ASP A 200 8.77 -37.02 -11.50
C ASP A 200 9.08 -35.59 -11.97
N VAL A 201 8.05 -34.80 -12.29
CA VAL A 201 8.17 -33.39 -12.73
C VAL A 201 8.29 -32.48 -11.51
N VAL A 202 7.46 -32.69 -10.48
CA VAL A 202 7.41 -31.83 -9.30
C VAL A 202 8.57 -32.10 -8.35
N ASP A 203 8.93 -33.37 -8.16
CA ASP A 203 10.04 -33.80 -7.30
C ASP A 203 11.41 -33.61 -7.98
N ALA A 204 11.43 -33.08 -9.21
CA ALA A 204 12.66 -32.82 -9.94
C ALA A 204 13.48 -31.66 -9.40
N GLY A 205 12.83 -30.74 -8.68
CA GLY A 205 13.47 -29.56 -8.11
C GLY A 205 13.18 -29.43 -6.63
N GLU A 206 14.16 -28.96 -5.87
CA GLU A 206 13.99 -28.69 -4.45
C GLU A 206 13.26 -27.35 -4.25
N LEU A 207 12.44 -27.27 -3.20
CA LEU A 207 11.81 -26.01 -2.81
C LEU A 207 12.89 -25.04 -2.31
N LYS A 208 13.09 -23.92 -3.02
CA LYS A 208 13.96 -22.84 -2.54
C LYS A 208 13.30 -22.18 -1.33
N ARG A 209 13.75 -22.57 -0.13
CA ARG A 209 13.15 -22.12 1.13
C ARG A 209 13.09 -20.61 1.21
N ASP A 210 14.20 -19.95 0.90
CA ASP A 210 14.33 -18.49 0.98
C ASP A 210 13.42 -17.74 0.01
N ALA A 211 12.84 -18.42 -1.00
CA ALA A 211 11.89 -17.85 -1.95
C ALA A 211 10.42 -17.92 -1.48
N CYS A 212 10.15 -18.57 -0.34
CA CYS A 212 8.80 -18.77 0.17
C CYS A 212 8.25 -17.48 0.78
N ARG A 213 7.29 -16.85 0.10
CA ARG A 213 6.73 -15.52 0.44
C ARG A 213 5.22 -15.56 0.61
N ILE A 214 4.71 -14.89 1.63
CA ILE A 214 3.28 -14.70 1.90
C ILE A 214 2.83 -13.43 1.16
N TRP A 215 2.35 -13.57 -0.06
CA TRP A 215 1.86 -12.42 -0.85
C TRP A 215 0.38 -12.11 -0.56
N LYS A 216 -0.32 -12.99 0.17
CA LYS A 216 -1.70 -12.78 0.61
C LYS A 216 -1.97 -13.52 1.91
N ALA A 217 -2.54 -12.83 2.89
CA ALA A 217 -3.17 -13.45 4.05
C ALA A 217 -4.36 -12.58 4.46
N GLU A 218 -5.44 -13.22 4.89
CA GLU A 218 -6.67 -12.56 5.33
C GLU A 218 -7.17 -13.24 6.61
N ALA A 219 -7.58 -12.45 7.60
CA ALA A 219 -8.24 -12.92 8.82
C ALA A 219 -9.57 -12.20 9.00
N HIS A 220 -10.65 -12.92 9.35
CA HIS A 220 -11.98 -12.29 9.42
C HIS A 220 -12.89 -12.81 10.53
N VAL A 221 -13.90 -11.98 10.79
CA VAL A 221 -15.15 -12.36 11.45
C VAL A 221 -16.35 -11.79 10.69
N ARG A 222 -17.54 -12.33 10.95
CA ARG A 222 -18.81 -11.65 10.65
C ARG A 222 -19.47 -11.19 11.92
N PHE A 223 -20.21 -10.10 11.84
CA PHE A 223 -20.83 -9.46 13.00
C PHE A 223 -22.24 -8.98 12.66
N ASP A 224 -23.10 -8.82 13.67
CA ASP A 224 -24.48 -8.42 13.47
C ASP A 224 -24.54 -7.02 12.80
N ILE A 225 -25.44 -6.88 11.81
CA ILE A 225 -25.55 -5.69 10.98
C ILE A 225 -25.87 -4.42 11.78
N ASP A 226 -26.47 -4.55 12.96
CA ASP A 226 -26.79 -3.42 13.84
C ASP A 226 -25.51 -2.71 14.34
N HIS A 227 -24.37 -3.41 14.35
CA HIS A 227 -23.07 -2.84 14.70
C HIS A 227 -22.32 -2.21 13.51
N LYS A 228 -22.87 -2.29 12.28
CA LYS A 228 -22.20 -1.81 11.05
C LYS A 228 -21.71 -0.37 11.17
N HIS A 229 -22.58 0.53 11.60
CA HIS A 229 -22.22 1.95 11.72
C HIS A 229 -21.13 2.21 12.75
N ALA A 230 -21.05 1.41 13.83
CA ALA A 230 -19.99 1.56 14.82
C ALA A 230 -18.64 1.11 14.25
N VAL A 231 -18.61 -0.03 13.56
CA VAL A 231 -17.41 -0.55 12.89
C VAL A 231 -16.92 0.41 11.80
N VAL A 232 -17.81 0.88 10.92
CA VAL A 232 -17.48 1.84 9.86
C VAL A 232 -16.90 3.14 10.45
N ARG A 233 -17.55 3.72 11.46
CA ARG A 233 -17.01 4.92 12.14
C ARG A 233 -15.64 4.66 12.77
N THR A 234 -15.43 3.47 13.34
CA THR A 234 -14.13 3.11 13.91
C THR A 234 -13.06 3.03 12.83
N LEU A 235 -13.33 2.40 11.69
CA LEU A 235 -12.41 2.33 10.55
C LEU A 235 -12.07 3.71 9.98
N ASN A 236 -13.08 4.56 9.72
CA ASN A 236 -12.84 5.90 9.18
C ASN A 236 -12.01 6.77 10.15
N LYS A 237 -12.28 6.67 11.46
CA LYS A 237 -11.46 7.36 12.47
C LYS A 237 -10.04 6.79 12.55
N THR A 238 -9.85 5.50 12.31
CA THR A 238 -8.51 4.90 12.21
C THR A 238 -7.79 5.48 10.99
N GLU A 239 -8.42 5.45 9.82
CA GLU A 239 -7.89 6.03 8.57
C GLU A 239 -7.47 7.49 8.77
N GLN A 240 -8.31 8.34 9.35
CA GLN A 240 -7.98 9.74 9.66
C GLN A 240 -6.72 9.90 10.52
N LEU A 241 -6.42 8.94 11.40
CA LEU A 241 -5.30 9.03 12.34
C LEU A 241 -3.99 8.43 11.80
N VAL A 242 -4.05 7.38 10.98
CA VAL A 242 -2.86 6.64 10.54
C VAL A 242 -2.58 6.72 9.05
N ASP A 243 -3.55 7.11 8.24
CA ASP A 243 -3.36 7.27 6.80
C ASP A 243 -2.95 8.70 6.46
N VAL A 244 -2.15 8.83 5.40
CA VAL A 244 -1.60 10.11 4.94
C VAL A 244 -2.71 10.82 4.16
N ALA A 245 -2.88 12.13 4.33
CA ALA A 245 -3.85 12.88 3.53
C ALA A 245 -3.20 13.63 2.37
N GLY A 246 -3.71 13.37 1.16
CA GLY A 246 -3.44 14.16 -0.02
C GLY A 246 -2.54 13.48 -1.07
N GLY A 247 -3.04 12.46 -1.76
CA GLY A 247 -2.44 12.02 -3.02
C GLY A 247 -3.53 11.82 -4.06
N ALA A 248 -3.26 12.17 -5.32
CA ALA A 248 -4.13 11.82 -6.46
C ALA A 248 -4.41 10.31 -6.56
N GLU A 249 -3.57 9.46 -5.95
CA GLU A 249 -3.85 8.04 -5.76
C GLU A 249 -5.01 7.78 -4.78
N ILE A 250 -5.18 8.57 -3.71
CA ILE A 250 -6.27 8.42 -2.72
C ILE A 250 -7.65 8.61 -3.39
N GLU A 251 -7.77 9.52 -4.36
CA GLU A 251 -9.02 9.64 -5.15
C GLU A 251 -9.25 8.42 -6.03
N THR A 252 -8.21 7.80 -6.59
CA THR A 252 -8.35 6.57 -7.39
C THR A 252 -8.76 5.37 -6.52
N TRP A 253 -8.31 5.33 -5.26
CA TRP A 253 -8.75 4.33 -4.28
C TRP A 253 -10.16 4.60 -3.74
N LYS A 254 -10.54 5.87 -3.50
CA LYS A 254 -11.90 6.28 -3.07
C LYS A 254 -12.94 6.13 -4.19
N GLN A 255 -12.61 6.45 -5.44
CA GLN A 255 -13.50 6.22 -6.60
C GLN A 255 -13.72 4.72 -6.88
N ARG A 256 -12.84 3.84 -6.39
CA ARG A 256 -13.02 2.37 -6.38
C ARG A 256 -13.80 1.85 -5.16
N GLN A 257 -14.38 2.71 -4.30
CA GLN A 257 -15.58 2.33 -3.54
C GLN A 257 -16.76 2.16 -4.52
N ALA A 258 -16.58 1.25 -5.48
CA ALA A 258 -17.52 0.92 -6.52
C ALA A 258 -18.73 0.23 -5.91
N GLU A 259 -19.90 0.83 -6.15
CA GLU A 259 -21.26 0.29 -6.07
C GLU A 259 -21.55 -0.68 -4.91
N GLY A 260 -21.86 -0.14 -3.72
CA GLY A 260 -22.84 -0.72 -2.79
C GLY A 260 -22.43 -1.85 -1.84
N TRP A 261 -21.22 -2.42 -1.94
CA TRP A 261 -20.80 -3.56 -1.09
C TRP A 261 -19.66 -3.26 -0.10
N LEU A 262 -18.72 -2.40 -0.45
CA LEU A 262 -17.61 -2.00 0.43
C LEU A 262 -18.07 -0.81 1.30
N GLU A 263 -18.05 -0.96 2.62
CA GLU A 263 -18.58 0.04 3.56
C GLU A 263 -17.47 0.95 4.10
N ALA A 264 -16.30 0.38 4.38
CA ALA A 264 -15.11 1.12 4.80
C ALA A 264 -13.85 0.28 4.58
N ARG A 265 -12.72 0.93 4.37
CA ARG A 265 -11.40 0.33 4.22
C ARG A 265 -10.34 1.30 4.73
N VAL A 266 -9.36 0.78 5.45
CA VAL A 266 -8.11 1.47 5.78
C VAL A 266 -6.95 0.58 5.39
N GLU A 267 -5.90 1.16 4.81
CA GLU A 267 -4.63 0.48 4.49
C GLU A 267 -3.49 1.39 4.92
N SER A 268 -2.55 0.87 5.71
CA SER A 268 -1.47 1.66 6.28
C SER A 268 -0.33 0.76 6.76
N ASP A 269 0.90 1.25 6.68
CA ASP A 269 2.09 0.71 7.35
C ASP A 269 2.36 1.39 8.71
N ARG A 270 1.45 2.27 9.15
CA ARG A 270 1.59 3.13 10.34
C ARG A 270 0.60 2.80 11.46
N PHE A 271 0.13 1.55 11.53
CA PHE A 271 -0.68 1.08 12.66
C PHE A 271 0.08 1.17 13.99
N ASP A 272 1.42 1.22 13.97
CA ASP A 272 2.25 1.49 15.14
C ASP A 272 1.91 2.80 15.86
N ARG A 273 1.40 3.81 15.14
CA ARG A 273 0.89 5.04 15.75
C ARG A 273 -0.29 4.79 16.69
N LEU A 274 -1.06 3.73 16.47
CA LEU A 274 -2.15 3.29 17.33
C LEU A 274 -1.72 2.32 18.43
N GLY A 275 -0.42 2.07 18.58
CA GLY A 275 0.14 1.22 19.64
C GLY A 275 0.23 -0.26 19.28
N PHE A 276 0.10 -0.62 18.00
CA PHE A 276 0.46 -1.95 17.50
C PHE A 276 1.97 -2.03 17.28
N ASP A 277 2.52 -3.25 17.23
CA ASP A 277 3.90 -3.41 16.77
C ASP A 277 3.99 -3.02 15.28
N PRO A 278 5.09 -2.41 14.80
CA PRO A 278 5.30 -2.19 13.36
C PRO A 278 5.24 -3.51 12.57
N ALA A 279 4.62 -3.47 11.40
CA ALA A 279 4.57 -4.60 10.47
C ALA A 279 5.88 -4.65 9.68
N THR A 280 6.85 -5.41 10.17
CA THR A 280 8.16 -5.55 9.53
C THR A 280 8.44 -6.98 9.07
N THR A 281 9.27 -7.11 8.04
CA THR A 281 9.79 -8.36 7.49
C THR A 281 11.25 -8.17 7.11
N THR A 282 12.00 -9.26 7.02
CA THR A 282 13.36 -9.24 6.47
C THR A 282 13.34 -9.39 4.96
N ARG A 283 13.97 -8.47 4.25
CA ARG A 283 14.27 -8.54 2.81
C ARG A 283 15.77 -8.71 2.61
N ILE A 284 16.18 -9.38 1.54
CA ILE A 284 17.58 -9.40 1.11
C ILE A 284 17.76 -8.29 0.06
N GLU A 285 18.67 -7.37 0.33
CA GLU A 285 19.05 -6.27 -0.57
C GLU A 285 20.58 -6.28 -0.69
N ASP A 286 21.09 -6.42 -1.92
CA ASP A 286 22.53 -6.55 -2.22
C ASP A 286 23.30 -7.62 -1.41
N GLY A 287 22.58 -8.68 -1.01
CA GLY A 287 23.14 -9.79 -0.23
C GLY A 287 23.13 -9.56 1.29
N GLU A 288 22.56 -8.45 1.76
CA GLU A 288 22.39 -8.12 3.18
C GLU A 288 20.92 -8.19 3.60
N GLU A 289 20.69 -8.59 4.86
CA GLU A 289 19.35 -8.60 5.45
C GLU A 289 18.96 -7.19 5.90
N VAL A 290 17.91 -6.65 5.28
CA VAL A 290 17.33 -5.34 5.58
C VAL A 290 15.93 -5.52 6.13
N GLU A 291 15.65 -4.92 7.29
CA GLU A 291 14.30 -4.86 7.84
C GLU A 291 13.47 -3.84 7.03
N THR A 292 12.34 -4.29 6.48
CA THR A 292 11.44 -3.44 5.72
C THR A 292 10.02 -3.50 6.28
N ARG A 293 9.29 -2.39 6.16
CA ARG A 293 7.87 -2.33 6.56
C ARG A 293 6.98 -2.78 5.42
N TYR A 294 5.92 -3.51 5.75
CA TYR A 294 4.82 -3.80 4.84
C TYR A 294 3.52 -3.19 5.35
N SER A 295 2.58 -2.93 4.43
CA SER A 295 1.28 -2.39 4.80
C SER A 295 0.35 -3.49 5.26
N GLU A 296 -0.50 -3.17 6.23
CA GLU A 296 -1.65 -3.97 6.60
C GLU A 296 -2.92 -3.19 6.22
N ALA A 297 -4.03 -3.89 6.08
CA ALA A 297 -5.29 -3.28 5.73
C ALA A 297 -6.45 -3.96 6.43
N LEU A 298 -7.52 -3.20 6.65
CA LEU A 298 -8.73 -3.66 7.30
C LEU A 298 -9.93 -3.12 6.52
N LYS A 299 -10.88 -4.00 6.19
CA LYS A 299 -12.09 -3.63 5.44
C LYS A 299 -13.34 -4.21 6.07
N ALA A 300 -14.42 -3.42 6.05
CA ALA A 300 -15.77 -3.86 6.34
C ALA A 300 -16.58 -3.87 5.05
N TYR A 301 -17.19 -5.01 4.71
CA TYR A 301 -17.98 -5.15 3.48
C TYR A 301 -19.15 -6.10 3.66
N GLN A 302 -20.14 -5.97 2.78
CA GLN A 302 -21.31 -6.84 2.71
C GLN A 302 -21.24 -7.72 1.45
N ALA A 303 -21.98 -8.84 1.47
CA ALA A 303 -22.15 -9.65 0.28
C ALA A 303 -22.96 -8.88 -0.77
N SER A 304 -22.78 -9.22 -2.05
CA SER A 304 -23.66 -8.71 -3.09
C SER A 304 -25.11 -9.11 -2.80
N ASN A 305 -26.04 -8.16 -3.00
CA ASN A 305 -27.47 -8.29 -2.72
C ASN A 305 -27.80 -8.71 -1.28
N TRP A 306 -26.99 -8.31 -0.29
CA TRP A 306 -27.25 -8.62 1.12
C TRP A 306 -28.66 -8.19 1.59
N TYR A 307 -29.20 -7.11 1.02
CA TYR A 307 -30.52 -6.55 1.35
C TYR A 307 -31.68 -7.44 0.90
N GLU A 308 -31.45 -8.37 -0.04
CA GLU A 308 -32.44 -9.35 -0.49
C GLU A 308 -32.42 -10.62 0.37
N LYS A 309 -31.35 -10.81 1.16
CA LYS A 309 -31.16 -11.99 2.01
C LYS A 309 -31.86 -11.82 3.35
N SER A 310 -32.37 -12.91 3.89
CA SER A 310 -32.97 -12.91 5.23
C SER A 310 -31.91 -12.57 6.28
N ARG A 311 -32.29 -11.86 7.35
CA ARG A 311 -31.40 -11.61 8.50
C ARG A 311 -30.93 -12.90 9.21
N SER A 312 -31.59 -14.03 8.96
CA SER A 312 -31.10 -15.33 9.45
C SER A 312 -29.90 -15.88 8.65
N GLU A 313 -29.61 -15.35 7.47
CA GLU A 313 -28.50 -15.78 6.63
C GLU A 313 -27.23 -15.01 6.96
N TYR A 314 -26.10 -15.69 7.08
CA TYR A 314 -24.81 -15.07 7.37
C TYR A 314 -24.42 -13.98 6.35
N ALA A 315 -24.87 -14.11 5.11
CA ALA A 315 -24.56 -13.18 4.02
C ALA A 315 -25.40 -11.88 4.05
N HIS A 316 -26.43 -11.80 4.91
CA HIS A 316 -27.08 -10.52 5.25
C HIS A 316 -26.14 -9.64 6.10
N HIS A 317 -25.28 -10.28 6.88
CA HIS A 317 -24.41 -9.62 7.85
C HIS A 317 -23.06 -9.20 7.24
N PRO A 318 -22.52 -8.04 7.65
CA PRO A 318 -21.20 -7.60 7.21
C PRO A 318 -20.07 -8.52 7.68
N LYS A 319 -18.95 -8.44 6.96
CA LYS A 319 -17.68 -9.09 7.28
C LYS A 319 -16.62 -8.03 7.55
N LEU A 320 -15.90 -8.16 8.67
CA LEU A 320 -14.70 -7.39 8.98
C LEU A 320 -13.48 -8.27 8.72
N GLU A 321 -12.57 -7.83 7.86
CA GLU A 321 -11.44 -8.62 7.38
C GLU A 321 -10.16 -7.81 7.34
N ALA A 322 -9.13 -8.27 8.07
CA ALA A 322 -7.78 -7.74 7.97
C ALA A 322 -6.98 -8.53 6.93
N TYR A 323 -6.06 -7.87 6.24
CA TYR A 323 -5.22 -8.49 5.22
C TYR A 323 -3.90 -7.76 5.00
N ILE A 324 -2.91 -8.44 4.41
CA ILE A 324 -1.64 -7.81 4.00
C ILE A 324 -1.89 -6.90 2.79
N GLY A 325 -1.46 -5.65 2.85
CA GLY A 325 -1.57 -4.62 1.81
C GLY A 325 -0.25 -4.31 1.10
N GLY A 326 -0.32 -3.48 0.04
CA GLY A 326 0.80 -2.79 -0.60
C GLY A 326 1.82 -3.62 -1.40
N GLN A 327 2.44 -4.65 -0.81
CA GLN A 327 3.68 -5.23 -1.33
C GLN A 327 3.54 -6.64 -1.91
N ARG A 328 4.20 -6.87 -3.06
CA ARG A 328 4.34 -8.18 -3.70
C ARG A 328 5.80 -8.42 -4.06
N GLY A 329 6.29 -9.64 -3.82
CA GLY A 329 7.64 -10.04 -4.22
C GLY A 329 8.55 -10.22 -3.01
N GLU A 330 9.79 -9.74 -3.08
CA GLU A 330 10.78 -9.92 -2.00
C GLU A 330 10.40 -9.20 -0.71
N ALA A 331 9.67 -8.09 -0.80
CA ALA A 331 9.19 -7.33 0.36
C ALA A 331 7.96 -7.97 1.03
N SER A 332 7.43 -9.08 0.52
CA SER A 332 6.40 -9.84 1.21
C SER A 332 7.01 -10.65 2.38
N PRO A 333 6.26 -10.89 3.48
CA PRO A 333 6.77 -11.71 4.58
C PRO A 333 7.22 -13.11 4.17
N HIS A 334 8.26 -13.63 4.81
CA HIS A 334 8.70 -15.02 4.61
C HIS A 334 7.64 -16.00 5.18
N LEU A 335 7.57 -17.21 4.62
CA LEU A 335 6.62 -18.23 5.08
C LEU A 335 6.78 -18.61 6.57
N ASP A 336 7.99 -18.52 7.09
CA ASP A 336 8.29 -18.81 8.50
C ASP A 336 7.69 -17.75 9.45
N GLU A 337 7.33 -16.56 8.95
CA GLU A 337 6.65 -15.49 9.69
C GLU A 337 5.11 -15.65 9.68
N TRP A 338 4.59 -16.77 9.17
CA TRP A 338 3.16 -17.02 9.02
C TRP A 338 2.35 -16.79 10.30
N ASP A 339 2.82 -17.34 11.43
CA ASP A 339 2.10 -17.24 12.69
C ASP A 339 2.08 -15.80 13.21
N ASP A 340 3.15 -15.04 13.00
CA ASP A 340 3.21 -13.63 13.35
C ASP A 340 2.31 -12.78 12.46
N VAL A 341 2.35 -12.97 11.15
CA VAL A 341 1.43 -12.31 10.20
C VAL A 341 -0.03 -12.59 10.60
N MET A 342 -0.40 -13.85 10.80
CA MET A 342 -1.78 -14.20 11.16
C MET A 342 -2.18 -13.67 12.53
N ARG A 343 -1.25 -13.63 13.50
CA ARG A 343 -1.49 -13.02 14.81
C ARG A 343 -1.80 -11.52 14.66
N ARG A 344 -0.96 -10.76 13.95
CA ARG A 344 -1.16 -9.32 13.73
C ARG A 344 -2.49 -9.00 13.04
N LEU A 345 -2.83 -9.74 11.99
CA LEU A 345 -4.12 -9.58 11.31
C LEU A 345 -5.30 -9.85 12.26
N ARG A 346 -5.21 -10.84 13.15
CA ARG A 346 -6.22 -11.11 14.17
C ARG A 346 -6.28 -10.00 15.23
N GLU A 347 -5.14 -9.47 15.66
CA GLU A 347 -5.06 -8.33 16.59
C GLU A 347 -5.75 -7.09 16.02
N LEU A 348 -5.55 -6.80 14.74
CA LEU A 348 -6.22 -5.70 14.05
C LEU A 348 -7.74 -5.89 14.03
N VAL A 349 -8.24 -7.07 13.62
CA VAL A 349 -9.69 -7.36 13.64
C VAL A 349 -10.25 -7.21 15.05
N CYS A 350 -9.66 -7.88 16.04
CA CYS A 350 -10.15 -7.87 17.41
C CYS A 350 -10.11 -6.49 18.07
N SER A 351 -9.04 -5.72 17.85
CA SER A 351 -8.92 -4.37 18.41
C SER A 351 -9.93 -3.40 17.82
N HIS A 352 -10.23 -3.52 16.52
CA HIS A 352 -11.25 -2.67 15.90
C HIS A 352 -12.68 -3.05 16.32
N LEU A 353 -12.95 -4.33 16.60
CA LEU A 353 -14.22 -4.75 17.23
C LEU A 353 -14.35 -4.23 18.65
N GLU A 354 -13.26 -4.26 19.43
CA GLU A 354 -13.22 -3.74 20.80
C GLU A 354 -13.50 -2.23 20.81
N TRP A 355 -12.80 -1.45 19.99
CA TRP A 355 -13.04 -0.02 19.85
C TRP A 355 -14.43 0.32 19.29
N ALA A 356 -14.99 -0.53 18.43
CA ALA A 356 -16.34 -0.36 17.92
C ALA A 356 -17.43 -0.79 18.93
N GLY A 357 -17.05 -1.41 20.06
CA GLY A 357 -18.00 -1.90 21.07
C GLY A 357 -18.86 -3.05 20.56
N VAL A 358 -18.35 -3.87 19.63
CA VAL A 358 -19.03 -5.08 19.18
C VAL A 358 -18.71 -6.18 20.17
N PRO A 359 -19.69 -6.80 20.85
CA PRO A 359 -19.43 -7.93 21.75
C PRO A 359 -19.32 -9.26 20.99
N ASP A 360 -18.81 -10.31 21.65
CA ASP A 360 -18.63 -11.64 21.02
C ASP A 360 -19.97 -12.36 20.72
N ASP A 361 -21.03 -12.06 21.48
CA ASP A 361 -22.38 -12.59 21.22
C ASP A 361 -23.07 -11.92 20.01
N ALA A 362 -22.50 -10.84 19.49
CA ALA A 362 -22.89 -10.22 18.23
C ALA A 362 -22.14 -10.80 17.01
N LEU A 363 -21.26 -11.79 17.20
CA LEU A 363 -20.58 -12.45 16.09
C LEU A 363 -21.51 -13.44 15.39
N ILE A 364 -21.47 -13.42 14.06
CA ILE A 364 -22.34 -14.23 13.21
C ILE A 364 -21.50 -15.36 12.61
N GLY A 365 -21.94 -16.60 12.79
CA GLY A 365 -21.29 -17.73 12.13
C GLY A 365 -21.61 -17.78 10.63
N ASP A 366 -20.63 -18.17 9.82
CA ASP A 366 -20.83 -18.58 8.43
C ASP A 366 -20.51 -20.07 8.27
N ASP A 367 -20.37 -20.58 7.05
CA ASP A 367 -20.09 -21.99 6.79
C ASP A 367 -18.78 -22.48 7.43
N TYR A 368 -17.81 -21.58 7.66
CA TYR A 368 -16.47 -21.89 8.15
C TYR A 368 -16.17 -21.26 9.52
N PHE A 369 -16.53 -20.00 9.70
CA PHE A 369 -16.41 -19.29 10.96
C PHE A 369 -17.56 -19.70 11.87
N LYS A 370 -17.23 -20.40 12.96
CA LYS A 370 -18.20 -20.82 13.98
C LYS A 370 -17.79 -20.17 15.30
N PRO A 371 -18.35 -18.98 15.67
CA PRO A 371 -17.93 -18.23 16.85
C PRO A 371 -17.82 -19.08 18.12
N ASP A 372 -18.86 -19.86 18.41
CA ASP A 372 -18.94 -20.73 19.60
C ASP A 372 -17.89 -21.86 19.65
N LEU A 373 -17.26 -22.17 18.52
CA LEU A 373 -16.22 -23.21 18.41
C LEU A 373 -14.83 -22.62 18.26
N GLN A 374 -14.69 -21.31 18.08
CA GLN A 374 -13.37 -20.70 17.96
C GLN A 374 -12.68 -20.61 19.33
N PRO A 375 -11.35 -20.78 19.37
CA PRO A 375 -10.60 -20.54 20.58
C PRO A 375 -10.65 -19.06 20.95
N GLY A 376 -10.45 -18.78 22.25
CA GLY A 376 -10.15 -17.42 22.70
C GLY A 376 -8.78 -16.99 22.18
N PHE A 377 -8.74 -15.82 21.56
CA PHE A 377 -7.55 -15.11 21.14
C PHE A 377 -7.24 -14.02 22.16
N GLN A 378 -6.06 -14.11 22.77
CA GLN A 378 -5.58 -13.18 23.79
C GLN A 378 -4.49 -12.30 23.18
N TRP A 379 -4.59 -10.98 23.37
CA TRP A 379 -3.57 -10.04 22.90
C TRP A 379 -3.54 -8.79 23.79
N GLU A 380 -2.49 -8.00 23.62
CA GLU A 380 -2.34 -6.69 24.28
C GLU A 380 -3.08 -5.63 23.48
N HIS A 381 -4.28 -5.25 23.93
CA HIS A 381 -5.09 -4.24 23.26
C HIS A 381 -4.61 -2.84 23.63
N PRO A 382 -4.30 -1.96 22.65
CA PRO A 382 -3.90 -0.59 22.94
C PRO A 382 -5.06 0.22 23.56
N GLU A 383 -4.83 0.84 24.72
CA GLU A 383 -5.82 1.68 25.40
C GLU A 383 -5.46 3.18 25.30
N GLY A 384 -6.45 4.05 25.09
CA GLY A 384 -6.30 5.50 25.08
C GLY A 384 -5.47 6.07 23.91
N ARG A 385 -4.80 5.22 23.13
CA ARG A 385 -3.85 5.66 22.11
C ARG A 385 -4.47 6.46 20.98
N ARG A 386 -5.73 6.18 20.64
CA ARG A 386 -6.48 6.95 19.64
C ARG A 386 -6.74 8.37 20.12
N GLU A 387 -7.12 8.53 21.38
CA GLU A 387 -7.35 9.82 22.02
C GLU A 387 -6.04 10.58 22.19
N ASP A 388 -4.96 9.91 22.61
CA ASP A 388 -3.62 10.52 22.73
C ASP A 388 -3.11 11.03 21.38
N LEU A 389 -3.26 10.24 20.32
CA LEU A 389 -2.85 10.62 18.97
C LEU A 389 -3.67 11.81 18.44
N ARG A 390 -4.96 11.84 18.77
CA ARG A 390 -5.83 12.96 18.42
C ARG A 390 -5.45 14.23 19.18
N ALA A 391 -5.22 14.14 20.49
CA ALA A 391 -4.75 15.26 21.31
C ALA A 391 -3.36 15.76 20.85
N TYR A 392 -2.50 14.84 20.41
CA TYR A 392 -1.24 15.19 19.76
C TYR A 392 -1.48 16.02 18.49
N TYR A 393 -2.44 15.63 17.63
CA TYR A 393 -2.74 16.40 16.43
C TYR A 393 -3.45 17.74 16.72
N ASP A 394 -4.33 17.80 17.73
CA ASP A 394 -5.04 19.02 18.13
C ASP A 394 -4.07 20.16 18.49
N ARG A 395 -2.87 19.85 18.97
CA ARG A 395 -1.85 20.88 19.29
C ARG A 395 -1.48 21.75 18.07
N PHE A 396 -1.60 21.22 16.86
CA PHE A 396 -1.21 21.90 15.62
C PHE A 396 -2.18 23.01 15.25
N GLU A 397 -3.39 23.04 15.81
CA GLU A 397 -4.35 24.12 15.59
C GLU A 397 -3.71 25.49 15.85
N SER A 398 -3.10 25.64 17.03
CA SER A 398 -2.42 26.88 17.43
C SER A 398 -1.22 27.24 16.54
N VAL A 399 -0.55 26.22 15.99
CA VAL A 399 0.61 26.39 15.10
C VAL A 399 0.16 26.89 13.74
N ILE A 400 -0.86 26.28 13.16
CA ILE A 400 -1.42 26.66 11.87
C ILE A 400 -1.94 28.09 11.95
N TYR A 401 -2.75 28.40 12.97
CA TYR A 401 -3.22 29.77 13.23
C TYR A 401 -2.06 30.77 13.34
N GLY A 402 -1.05 30.45 14.16
CA GLY A 402 0.09 31.32 14.41
C GLY A 402 0.95 31.56 13.17
N GLU A 403 1.09 30.58 12.27
CA GLU A 403 1.85 30.72 11.02
C GLU A 403 1.06 31.41 9.92
N CYS A 404 -0.23 31.09 9.75
CA CYS A 404 -1.09 31.62 8.68
C CYS A 404 -1.44 33.11 8.87
N LEU A 405 -1.45 33.60 10.12
CA LEU A 405 -1.74 34.99 10.46
C LEU A 405 -0.50 35.90 10.48
N LYS A 406 0.70 35.40 10.17
CA LYS A 406 1.91 36.23 10.18
C LYS A 406 1.84 37.30 9.09
N ALA A 407 1.87 38.56 9.51
CA ALA A 407 1.85 39.70 8.58
C ALA A 407 3.11 39.83 7.70
N GLN A 408 4.21 39.17 8.08
CA GLN A 408 5.49 39.28 7.38
C GLN A 408 5.64 38.30 6.22
N THR A 409 4.82 37.25 6.15
CA THR A 409 4.89 36.26 5.07
C THR A 409 3.55 35.56 4.87
N ASP A 410 3.14 35.43 3.60
CA ASP A 410 1.98 34.63 3.21
C ASP A 410 2.37 33.16 2.90
N ALA A 411 3.66 32.81 2.98
CA ALA A 411 4.19 31.55 2.45
C ALA A 411 3.54 30.30 3.05
N VAL A 412 3.40 30.23 4.38
CA VAL A 412 2.81 29.05 5.03
C VAL A 412 1.32 28.94 4.70
N TYR A 413 0.60 30.07 4.69
CA TYR A 413 -0.82 30.08 4.31
C TYR A 413 -1.01 29.60 2.87
N ASP A 414 -0.24 30.14 1.92
CA ASP A 414 -0.32 29.74 0.52
C ASP A 414 0.07 28.28 0.31
N ILE A 415 1.13 27.79 0.97
CA ILE A 415 1.56 26.38 0.89
C ILE A 415 0.46 25.46 1.40
N LEU A 416 -0.07 25.70 2.61
CA LEU A 416 -1.12 24.87 3.18
C LEU A 416 -2.42 24.94 2.38
N SER A 417 -2.77 26.12 1.86
CA SER A 417 -3.95 26.28 0.99
C SER A 417 -3.80 25.47 -0.29
N VAL A 418 -2.65 25.55 -0.98
CA VAL A 418 -2.43 24.80 -2.23
C VAL A 418 -2.41 23.29 -1.97
N ILE A 419 -1.76 22.83 -0.90
CA ILE A 419 -1.78 21.40 -0.53
C ILE A 419 -3.22 20.94 -0.24
N SER A 420 -4.03 21.77 0.42
CA SER A 420 -5.42 21.43 0.76
C SER A 420 -6.33 21.43 -0.47
N GLU A 421 -6.23 22.47 -1.32
CA GLU A 421 -6.96 22.65 -2.58
C GLU A 421 -6.69 21.49 -3.57
N HIS A 422 -5.47 20.98 -3.62
CA HIS A 422 -5.04 19.96 -4.58
C HIS A 422 -4.94 18.55 -4.01
N ASN A 423 -5.28 18.34 -2.72
CA ASN A 423 -5.07 17.07 -2.03
C ASN A 423 -3.61 16.58 -2.21
N GLY A 424 -2.65 17.39 -1.77
CA GLY A 424 -1.22 17.16 -1.98
C GLY A 424 -0.63 18.03 -3.10
N ALA A 425 0.69 18.25 -3.05
CA ALA A 425 1.37 19.05 -4.07
C ALA A 425 2.84 18.63 -4.27
N THR A 426 3.32 18.64 -5.52
CA THR A 426 4.76 18.59 -5.79
C THR A 426 5.39 19.97 -5.57
N TYR A 427 6.72 20.04 -5.44
CA TYR A 427 7.42 21.32 -5.40
C TYR A 427 7.21 22.15 -6.68
N ASP A 428 7.09 21.51 -7.85
CA ASP A 428 6.77 22.18 -9.11
C ASP A 428 5.37 22.82 -9.08
N LEU A 429 4.36 22.12 -8.53
CA LEU A 429 3.01 22.66 -8.36
C LEU A 429 3.00 23.83 -7.38
N LEU A 430 3.68 23.69 -6.24
CA LEU A 430 3.81 24.78 -5.27
C LEU A 430 4.51 25.99 -5.89
N GLU A 431 5.58 25.80 -6.64
CA GLU A 431 6.34 26.89 -7.25
C GLU A 431 5.52 27.64 -8.31
N SER A 432 4.86 26.90 -9.21
CA SER A 432 4.01 27.48 -10.26
C SER A 432 2.77 28.16 -9.68
N THR A 433 2.19 27.64 -8.60
CA THR A 433 0.95 28.19 -8.03
C THR A 433 1.22 29.36 -7.09
N THR A 434 2.27 29.28 -6.25
CA THR A 434 2.54 30.27 -5.19
C THR A 434 3.47 31.40 -5.63
N GLY A 435 4.32 31.14 -6.63
CA GLY A 435 5.39 32.03 -7.05
C GLY A 435 6.59 32.10 -6.07
N PHE A 436 6.64 31.30 -5.01
CA PHE A 436 7.78 31.24 -4.08
C PHE A 436 8.94 30.41 -4.61
N SER A 437 10.18 30.75 -4.24
CA SER A 437 11.38 30.07 -4.78
C SER A 437 11.42 28.66 -4.22
N ARG A 438 12.02 27.74 -4.98
CA ARG A 438 12.18 26.37 -4.55
C ARG A 438 12.86 26.28 -3.19
N SER A 439 13.93 27.04 -2.96
CA SER A 439 14.63 27.07 -1.67
C SER A 439 13.74 27.56 -0.53
N ASN A 440 12.88 28.55 -0.78
CA ASN A 440 11.93 29.06 0.20
C ASN A 440 10.82 28.03 0.53
N LEU A 441 10.28 27.38 -0.52
CA LEU A 441 9.33 26.27 -0.36
C LEU A 441 9.95 25.11 0.42
N GLN A 442 11.16 24.68 0.06
CA GLN A 442 11.90 23.61 0.73
C GLN A 442 12.18 23.95 2.20
N TYR A 443 12.52 25.21 2.51
CA TYR A 443 12.71 25.67 3.88
C TYR A 443 11.42 25.53 4.71
N HIS A 444 10.30 26.09 4.24
CA HIS A 444 9.04 26.04 4.97
C HIS A 444 8.48 24.61 5.07
N VAL A 445 8.50 23.85 3.97
CA VAL A 445 8.03 22.46 3.96
C VAL A 445 8.88 21.61 4.89
N SER A 446 10.22 21.72 4.87
CA SER A 446 11.09 20.96 5.77
C SER A 446 10.83 21.29 7.24
N ARG A 447 10.58 22.57 7.56
CA ARG A 447 10.20 22.98 8.90
C ARG A 447 8.86 22.37 9.35
N LEU A 448 7.84 22.39 8.47
CA LEU A 448 6.53 21.80 8.74
C LEU A 448 6.57 20.26 8.84
N LYS A 449 7.47 19.62 8.08
CA LYS A 449 7.76 18.18 8.20
C LYS A 449 8.42 17.85 9.52
N ARG A 450 9.43 18.63 9.94
CA ARG A 450 10.18 18.40 11.18
C ARG A 450 9.29 18.43 12.42
N ILE A 451 8.26 19.28 12.43
CA ILE A 451 7.29 19.34 13.53
C ILE A 451 6.19 18.27 13.45
N GLY A 452 6.09 17.54 12.33
CA GLY A 452 5.12 16.47 12.10
C GLY A 452 3.78 16.90 11.49
N LEU A 453 3.69 18.09 10.89
CA LEU A 453 2.45 18.53 10.21
C LEU A 453 2.35 17.97 8.79
N LEU A 454 3.44 18.04 8.04
CA LEU A 454 3.54 17.57 6.66
C LEU A 454 4.42 16.32 6.56
N THR A 455 4.25 15.54 5.51
CA THR A 455 5.15 14.47 5.11
C THR A 455 5.36 14.50 3.59
N THR A 456 6.17 13.59 3.09
CA THR A 456 6.44 13.46 1.66
C THR A 456 6.34 12.01 1.22
N LEU A 457 5.66 11.78 0.09
CA LEU A 457 5.46 10.47 -0.51
C LEU A 457 6.23 10.36 -1.83
N GLY A 458 6.86 9.19 -2.03
CA GLY A 458 7.40 8.75 -3.32
C GLY A 458 8.49 9.62 -3.96
N ASN A 459 8.74 9.31 -5.22
CA ASN A 459 9.58 10.05 -6.15
C ASN A 459 8.89 10.01 -7.55
N PRO A 460 8.34 11.12 -8.09
CA PRO A 460 8.42 12.50 -7.61
C PRO A 460 7.85 12.71 -6.21
N CYS A 461 8.44 13.65 -5.48
CA CYS A 461 8.12 13.94 -4.09
C CYS A 461 6.81 14.72 -3.97
N VAL A 462 5.73 14.03 -3.56
CA VAL A 462 4.43 14.65 -3.27
C VAL A 462 4.40 15.05 -1.80
N ILE A 463 4.15 16.32 -1.51
CA ILE A 463 4.03 16.87 -0.16
C ILE A 463 2.58 16.77 0.27
N THR A 464 2.36 16.23 1.47
CA THR A 464 1.04 15.84 1.97
C THR A 464 0.94 16.13 3.47
N PHE A 465 -0.27 16.09 4.03
CA PHE A 465 -0.42 16.14 5.49
C PHE A 465 -0.05 14.79 6.09
N ASP A 466 0.66 14.80 7.22
CA ASP A 466 1.13 13.57 7.86
C ASP A 466 -0.01 12.62 8.27
N ALA A 467 -1.20 13.15 8.52
CA ALA A 467 -2.42 12.39 8.80
C ALA A 467 -3.66 13.04 8.18
N GLY A 468 -4.69 12.23 7.88
CA GLY A 468 -6.01 12.69 7.45
C GLY A 468 -6.63 13.73 8.38
N TYR A 469 -6.46 13.55 9.69
CA TYR A 469 -6.92 14.47 10.70
C TYR A 469 -6.27 15.86 10.59
N LEU A 470 -4.97 15.90 10.26
CA LEU A 470 -4.24 17.16 10.11
C LEU A 470 -4.68 17.92 8.85
N TYR A 471 -5.06 17.21 7.79
CA TYR A 471 -5.66 17.82 6.61
C TYR A 471 -7.00 18.49 6.96
N GLU A 472 -7.94 17.76 7.59
CA GLU A 472 -9.24 18.32 7.98
C GLU A 472 -9.05 19.54 8.91
N LEU A 473 -8.15 19.43 9.89
CA LEU A 473 -7.84 20.53 10.79
C LEU A 473 -7.25 21.74 10.06
N ALA A 474 -6.32 21.54 9.12
CA ALA A 474 -5.69 22.63 8.40
C ALA A 474 -6.64 23.30 7.40
N ASP A 475 -7.47 22.52 6.70
CA ASP A 475 -8.49 22.98 5.76
C ASP A 475 -9.51 23.88 6.49
N ASP A 476 -10.07 23.40 7.60
CA ASP A 476 -11.00 24.17 8.44
C ASP A 476 -10.39 25.50 8.91
N ILE A 477 -9.13 25.49 9.36
CA ILE A 477 -8.44 26.70 9.86
C ILE A 477 -8.12 27.67 8.73
N VAL A 478 -7.65 27.18 7.57
CA VAL A 478 -7.35 28.02 6.40
C VAL A 478 -8.62 28.72 5.91
N ASP A 479 -9.73 28.00 5.88
CA ASP A 479 -11.06 28.52 5.52
C ASP A 479 -11.57 29.52 6.57
N GLU A 480 -11.47 29.22 7.87
CA GLU A 480 -11.87 30.12 8.94
C GLU A 480 -11.05 31.43 8.93
N ILE A 481 -9.73 31.33 8.78
CA ILE A 481 -8.85 32.49 8.66
C ILE A 481 -9.25 33.34 7.45
N GLY A 482 -9.53 32.69 6.31
CA GLY A 482 -10.06 33.33 5.11
C GLY A 482 -11.36 34.09 5.36
N ALA A 483 -12.29 33.51 6.13
CA ALA A 483 -13.62 34.07 6.35
C ALA A 483 -13.69 35.13 7.46
N VAL A 484 -12.94 34.96 8.54
CA VAL A 484 -13.05 35.76 9.78
C VAL A 484 -12.02 36.87 9.85
N HIS A 485 -10.78 36.58 9.45
CA HIS A 485 -9.65 37.50 9.62
C HIS A 485 -9.34 38.31 8.38
N PHE A 486 -9.76 37.83 7.21
CA PHE A 486 -9.58 38.52 5.94
C PHE A 486 -10.95 38.92 5.38
N ASP A 487 -11.09 40.17 4.93
CA ASP A 487 -12.26 40.51 4.13
C ASP A 487 -12.13 39.88 2.73
N GLU A 488 -13.23 39.81 1.98
CA GLU A 488 -13.23 39.25 0.62
C GLU A 488 -12.20 39.94 -0.29
N SER A 489 -11.92 41.23 -0.03
CA SER A 489 -10.89 41.98 -0.74
C SER A 489 -9.46 41.53 -0.40
N THR A 490 -9.22 41.10 0.84
CA THR A 490 -7.92 40.63 1.35
C THR A 490 -7.65 39.20 0.91
N VAL A 491 -8.65 38.31 0.96
CA VAL A 491 -8.55 36.96 0.37
C VAL A 491 -8.31 37.06 -1.13
N SER A 492 -9.07 37.91 -1.82
CA SER A 492 -8.87 38.18 -3.26
C SER A 492 -7.50 38.81 -3.54
N ALA A 493 -7.01 39.71 -2.69
CA ALA A 493 -5.69 40.31 -2.83
C ALA A 493 -4.56 39.31 -2.59
N ARG A 494 -4.71 38.37 -1.64
CA ARG A 494 -3.76 37.27 -1.43
C ARG A 494 -3.75 36.31 -2.61
N ARG A 495 -4.93 35.92 -3.12
CA ARG A 495 -5.06 35.09 -4.33
C ARG A 495 -4.49 35.77 -5.57
N MET A 496 -4.84 37.03 -5.81
CA MET A 496 -4.25 37.83 -6.89
C MET A 496 -2.75 38.05 -6.66
N GLY A 497 -2.29 38.21 -5.42
CA GLY A 497 -0.87 38.34 -5.08
C GLY A 497 -0.10 37.06 -5.40
N ARG A 498 -0.67 35.91 -5.08
CA ARG A 498 -0.20 34.57 -5.46
C ARG A 498 -0.11 34.44 -6.99
N GLU A 499 -1.18 34.74 -7.72
CA GLU A 499 -1.22 34.71 -9.19
C GLU A 499 -0.23 35.71 -9.82
N ASN A 500 -0.10 36.92 -9.27
CA ASN A 500 0.85 37.93 -9.74
C ASN A 500 2.29 37.50 -9.51
N ARG A 501 2.64 36.95 -8.34
CA ARG A 501 4.00 36.41 -8.06
C ARG A 501 4.35 35.28 -9.03
N ALA A 502 3.40 34.37 -9.27
CA ALA A 502 3.57 33.29 -10.23
C ALA A 502 3.84 33.82 -11.64
N ARG A 503 3.00 34.75 -12.12
CA ARG A 503 3.15 35.37 -13.44
C ARG A 503 4.43 36.17 -13.58
N GLU A 504 4.78 37.02 -12.62
CA GLU A 504 6.02 37.81 -12.65
C GLU A 504 7.26 36.91 -12.79
N ARG A 505 7.23 35.73 -12.20
CA ARG A 505 8.29 34.74 -12.38
C ARG A 505 8.28 34.03 -13.70
N GLU A 506 7.11 33.67 -14.19
CA GLU A 506 6.97 33.10 -15.54
C GLU A 506 7.50 34.09 -16.57
N GLU A 507 7.10 35.36 -16.48
CA GLU A 507 7.61 36.45 -17.31
C GLU A 507 9.13 36.64 -17.15
N ALA A 508 9.67 36.55 -15.93
CA ALA A 508 11.11 36.62 -15.71
C ALA A 508 11.88 35.43 -16.32
N ARG A 509 11.28 34.24 -16.35
CA ARG A 509 11.84 33.05 -17.02
C ARG A 509 11.78 33.18 -18.53
N GLU A 510 10.67 33.67 -19.07
CA GLU A 510 10.53 33.95 -20.50
C GLU A 510 11.50 35.03 -20.97
N GLN A 511 11.73 36.07 -20.17
CA GLN A 511 12.70 37.13 -20.47
C GLN A 511 14.16 36.66 -20.33
N ARG A 512 14.46 35.76 -19.39
CA ARG A 512 15.80 35.11 -19.29
C ARG A 512 16.00 34.01 -20.35
N GLY A 513 14.94 33.51 -20.98
CA GLY A 513 15.00 32.47 -22.02
C GLY A 513 15.41 32.96 -23.41
N ASP A 514 15.48 34.28 -23.63
CA ASP A 514 15.88 34.90 -24.91
C ASP A 514 17.30 35.53 -24.88
N ASP A 515 17.97 35.52 -23.72
CA ASP A 515 19.38 35.89 -23.55
C ASP A 515 20.16 34.69 -22.95
N SER A 516 20.91 33.98 -23.80
CA SER A 516 21.71 32.83 -23.42
C SER A 516 22.93 33.17 -22.54
N ASP A 517 23.24 32.23 -21.63
CA ASP A 517 24.48 31.98 -20.85
C ASP A 517 24.75 32.79 -19.58
N ASP A 518 25.02 32.00 -18.52
CA ASP A 518 25.79 32.27 -17.30
C ASP A 518 25.46 33.52 -16.48
N LEU A 519 24.71 33.36 -15.38
CA LEU A 519 25.07 33.92 -14.06
C LEU A 519 24.32 33.19 -12.94
N GLU A 520 25.07 32.41 -12.15
CA GLU A 520 24.70 31.97 -10.81
C GLU A 520 24.49 33.21 -9.93
N GLU A 521 23.26 33.45 -9.47
CA GLU A 521 23.00 34.37 -8.37
C GLU A 521 22.99 33.58 -7.06
N ASP A 522 24.18 33.55 -6.46
CA ASP A 522 24.46 33.11 -5.09
C ASP A 522 23.89 34.16 -4.11
N ASP A 523 22.67 33.94 -3.63
CA ASP A 523 22.12 34.72 -2.51
C ASP A 523 22.62 34.06 -1.20
N GLU A 524 23.82 34.46 -0.78
CA GLU A 524 24.41 34.18 0.53
C GLU A 524 23.51 34.70 1.67
N LEU A 525 22.57 33.90 2.14
CA LEU A 525 21.97 34.07 3.45
C LEU A 525 22.87 33.41 4.50
N GLN A 526 23.60 34.26 5.23
CA GLN A 526 24.50 33.88 6.33
C GLN A 526 23.85 32.91 7.33
N GLU A 527 24.49 31.76 7.47
CA GLU A 527 24.20 30.71 8.45
C GLU A 527 24.34 31.16 9.90
N SER A 528 23.47 30.60 10.75
CA SER A 528 23.89 30.17 12.08
C SER A 528 23.10 28.92 12.51
N GLY A 529 23.73 27.75 12.44
CA GLY A 529 23.51 26.61 13.37
C GLY A 529 22.74 25.38 12.87
N ASP A 530 23.51 24.29 12.65
CA ASP A 530 23.19 22.85 12.71
C ASP A 530 22.04 22.28 11.84
N ASP A 531 22.36 22.00 10.57
CA ASP A 531 22.05 20.77 9.81
C ASP A 531 22.66 20.95 8.40
N GLU A 532 23.90 20.50 8.14
CA GLU A 532 24.60 20.63 6.84
C GLU A 532 24.01 19.73 5.71
N ARG A 533 22.69 19.56 5.64
CA ARG A 533 22.07 18.83 4.54
C ARG A 533 21.80 19.76 3.36
N GLN A 534 22.38 19.42 2.22
CA GLN A 534 22.13 20.16 0.98
C GLN A 534 20.66 20.00 0.54
N PRO A 535 20.06 21.04 -0.09
CA PRO A 535 18.75 20.89 -0.69
C PRO A 535 18.77 19.83 -1.81
N PHE A 536 17.67 19.06 -1.90
CA PHE A 536 17.54 18.06 -2.94
C PHE A 536 17.50 18.71 -4.33
N VAL A 537 17.98 17.99 -5.34
CA VAL A 537 18.04 18.42 -6.74
C VAL A 537 17.29 17.41 -7.61
N TYR A 538 16.63 17.86 -8.68
CA TYR A 538 16.08 16.91 -9.63
C TYR A 538 17.19 16.34 -10.50
N LEU A 539 17.10 15.06 -10.86
CA LEU A 539 18.06 14.39 -11.72
C LEU A 539 18.29 15.15 -13.04
N ASP A 540 17.23 15.73 -13.61
CA ASP A 540 17.30 16.54 -14.83
C ASP A 540 18.01 17.89 -14.62
N ASP A 541 18.02 18.39 -13.39
CA ASP A 541 18.70 19.63 -12.99
C ASP A 541 20.13 19.35 -12.47
N TRP A 542 20.55 18.08 -12.42
CA TRP A 542 21.87 17.69 -11.90
C TRP A 542 22.96 18.00 -12.94
N GLY A 543 23.85 18.93 -12.61
CA GLY A 543 24.97 19.33 -13.48
C GLY A 543 26.12 18.32 -13.57
N GLY A 544 26.06 17.20 -12.84
CA GLY A 544 27.07 16.14 -12.86
C GLY A 544 26.73 14.99 -13.80
N THR A 545 27.69 14.08 -14.01
CA THR A 545 27.42 12.85 -14.78
C THR A 545 26.67 11.82 -13.92
N PRO A 546 25.93 10.87 -14.52
CA PRO A 546 25.30 9.78 -13.78
C PRO A 546 26.29 8.98 -12.92
N GLN A 547 27.53 8.79 -13.39
CA GLN A 547 28.57 8.11 -12.61
C GLN A 547 28.97 8.93 -11.37
N MET A 548 29.12 10.25 -11.49
CA MET A 548 29.41 11.11 -10.33
C MET A 548 28.29 11.08 -9.31
N LEU A 549 27.05 10.92 -9.78
CA LEU A 549 25.91 10.78 -8.89
C LEU A 549 25.93 9.44 -8.15
N ILE A 550 26.17 8.34 -8.87
CA ILE A 550 26.34 7.00 -8.29
C ILE A 550 27.47 7.02 -7.25
N ASP A 551 28.61 7.63 -7.58
CA ASP A 551 29.75 7.73 -6.68
C ASP A 551 29.40 8.53 -5.41
N GLN A 552 28.58 9.59 -5.52
CA GLN A 552 28.10 10.35 -4.36
C GLN A 552 27.04 9.62 -3.54
N LEU A 553 26.21 8.80 -4.16
CA LEU A 553 25.18 8.03 -3.47
C LEU A 553 25.74 6.80 -2.75
N ILE A 554 26.86 6.25 -3.23
CA ILE A 554 27.59 5.12 -2.62
C ILE A 554 28.52 5.59 -1.48
N ASP A 555 28.98 6.83 -1.52
CA ASP A 555 29.90 7.37 -0.52
C ASP A 555 29.15 7.81 0.75
N ASP A 556 29.27 7.02 1.83
CA ASP A 556 28.68 7.33 3.15
C ASP A 556 29.15 8.66 3.75
N GLU A 557 30.28 9.21 3.28
CA GLU A 557 30.81 10.52 3.69
C GLU A 557 30.29 11.68 2.82
N SER A 558 29.53 11.39 1.76
CA SER A 558 28.90 12.40 0.91
C SER A 558 27.81 13.15 1.68
N PRO A 559 27.71 14.49 1.57
CA PRO A 559 26.63 15.26 2.16
C PRO A 559 25.28 15.07 1.43
N ARG A 560 25.25 14.26 0.36
CA ARG A 560 24.11 14.03 -0.51
C ARG A 560 23.80 12.52 -0.56
N ASP A 561 22.58 12.14 -0.16
CA ASP A 561 22.09 10.76 -0.16
C ASP A 561 20.94 10.56 -1.18
N GLU A 562 20.39 9.34 -1.28
CA GLU A 562 19.28 9.03 -2.22
C GLU A 562 18.03 9.90 -1.98
N ARG A 563 17.88 10.44 -0.77
CA ARG A 563 16.81 11.36 -0.38
C ARG A 563 17.09 12.78 -0.85
N ASP A 564 18.22 13.05 -1.49
CA ASP A 564 18.58 14.36 -2.03
C ASP A 564 18.50 14.43 -3.56
N ILE A 565 18.03 13.36 -4.21
CA ILE A 565 17.78 13.31 -5.66
C ILE A 565 16.32 12.97 -5.95
N ARG A 566 15.70 13.73 -6.86
CA ARG A 566 14.30 13.55 -7.27
C ARG A 566 14.16 13.45 -8.78
N VAL A 567 13.10 12.83 -9.27
CA VAL A 567 12.75 12.81 -10.70
C VAL A 567 11.46 13.62 -10.85
N ARG A 568 11.37 14.52 -11.85
CA ARG A 568 10.20 15.42 -12.01
C ARG A 568 8.97 14.61 -12.41
N GLU A 569 9.16 13.71 -13.36
CA GLU A 569 8.25 12.64 -13.78
C GLU A 569 9.15 11.50 -14.28
N LEU A 570 8.88 10.24 -13.95
CA LEU A 570 9.46 9.15 -14.76
C LEU A 570 8.98 9.37 -16.20
N PRO A 571 9.83 9.21 -17.23
CA PRO A 571 9.37 9.29 -18.61
C PRO A 571 8.16 8.37 -18.76
N GLY A 572 7.00 8.96 -18.99
CA GLY A 572 5.76 8.21 -19.13
C GLY A 572 5.88 7.24 -20.28
N ASP A 573 5.43 6.01 -20.04
CA ASP A 573 5.04 5.11 -21.13
C ASP A 573 4.13 5.90 -22.09
N PRO A 574 4.46 6.00 -23.38
CA PRO A 574 3.49 6.47 -24.35
C PRO A 574 2.36 5.45 -24.40
N THR A 575 1.19 5.90 -23.91
CA THR A 575 -0.17 5.31 -23.99
C THR A 575 -0.38 4.13 -24.93
#